data_AF-A0A7E5WGM1-F1
#
_entry.id   AF-A0A7E5WGM1-F1
#
_cell.length_a   1.000
_cell.length_b   1.000
_cell.length_c   1.000
_cell.angle_alpha   90.00
_cell.angle_beta   90.00
_cell.angle_gamma   90.00
#
_symmetry.space_group_name_H-M   'P 1'
#
loop_
_entity.id
_entity.type
_entity.pdbx_description
1 polymer ?
#
loop_
_entity_poly.entity_id
_entity_poly.type
_entity_poly.pdbx_seq_one_letter_code
_entity_poly.pdbx_strand_id
1 'polypeptide(L)'
;MCITPNQYLSANVLMGVVEIMLNAHDDDFCEHSVPDIIDKCQQILSQNFSTHPPCIDKPLRACYNKFLTSPMDLKEKTFTNRTEYECSKGIVKYCINRLEYEISNNSIDGPLVDKNENIPMEMQQSVRGMHWQKERFEIFELLDRHDRIERLMAVLESVIELLQFDLAIWNSRYTSGNVCRHLMRSHKPLMAFVLWGDCVLLTGAVTTTCRQILRLFAYMVHLEYPDSMLRTMTVWLNIMVQTFYICETDSNMNYPNVAKYSTVLGREFYKMISDMPHSSIIRIIETIEPSYMKHILGVMHAQRLLLTDNDCIISILIQFINNSQWEKYPKDNNQIILSERLFPKPKKIKKVLNYLIKKCTSWTLESTSENREYGKINLELLQNESEPSINHVIHTLYITLEAYIDTYDIHSVKETWDKLNEQALNHSSSQNKQEYGSYAVTEHIIKKYKSILKNINELHLAFQSLKSVGVPEALRIFENAGLL
;
A
#
# COMPACT_ATOMS: atom_id res chain seq x y z
N MET A 1 -13.54 4.69 -29.30
CA MET A 1 -13.57 5.67 -28.20
C MET A 1 -12.24 6.41 -28.21
N CYS A 2 -12.23 7.74 -28.23
CA CYS A 2 -10.99 8.52 -28.18
C CYS A 2 -10.91 9.28 -26.86
N ILE A 3 -9.88 9.00 -26.06
CA ILE A 3 -9.54 9.81 -24.89
C ILE A 3 -8.86 11.06 -25.45
N THR A 4 -9.49 12.22 -25.28
CA THR A 4 -8.92 13.51 -25.71
C THR A 4 -8.98 14.47 -24.54
N PRO A 5 -8.16 15.53 -24.47
CA PRO A 5 -8.17 16.48 -23.35
C PRO A 5 -9.55 17.05 -22.97
N ASN A 6 -10.51 17.05 -23.92
CA ASN A 6 -11.86 17.57 -23.74
C ASN A 6 -12.94 16.49 -23.54
N GLN A 7 -12.61 15.19 -23.68
CA GLN A 7 -13.56 14.09 -23.61
C GLN A 7 -13.00 12.95 -22.76
N TYR A 8 -13.49 12.86 -21.51
CA TYR A 8 -13.19 11.77 -20.59
C TYR A 8 -14.25 10.67 -20.66
N LEU A 9 -13.86 9.44 -20.27
CA LEU A 9 -14.79 8.32 -20.23
C LEU A 9 -15.79 8.46 -19.09
N SER A 10 -17.07 8.19 -19.36
CA SER A 10 -18.10 8.20 -18.32
C SER A 10 -17.89 7.07 -17.32
N ALA A 11 -18.41 7.22 -16.09
CA ALA A 11 -18.34 6.20 -15.05
C ALA A 11 -18.84 4.81 -15.54
N ASN A 12 -19.90 4.78 -16.34
CA ASN A 12 -20.44 3.51 -16.88
C ASN A 12 -19.48 2.83 -17.84
N VAL A 13 -18.75 3.60 -18.65
CA VAL A 13 -17.74 3.04 -19.56
C VAL A 13 -16.55 2.51 -18.77
N LEU A 14 -16.08 3.26 -17.76
CA LEU A 14 -15.01 2.81 -16.87
C LEU A 14 -15.40 1.53 -16.12
N MET A 15 -16.63 1.44 -15.62
CA MET A 15 -17.17 0.21 -15.03
C MET A 15 -17.20 -0.93 -16.05
N GLY A 16 -17.59 -0.67 -17.30
CA GLY A 16 -17.56 -1.66 -18.38
C GLY A 16 -16.14 -2.20 -18.66
N VAL A 17 -15.11 -1.36 -18.59
CA VAL A 17 -13.71 -1.82 -18.71
C VAL A 17 -13.34 -2.76 -17.56
N VAL A 18 -13.74 -2.44 -16.33
CA VAL A 18 -13.53 -3.34 -15.17
C VAL A 18 -14.30 -4.65 -15.30
N GLU A 19 -15.51 -4.63 -15.86
CA GLU A 19 -16.25 -5.86 -16.16
C GLU A 19 -15.54 -6.75 -17.17
N ILE A 20 -14.86 -6.17 -18.17
CA ILE A 20 -14.02 -6.94 -19.09
C ILE A 20 -12.85 -7.59 -18.33
N MET A 21 -12.13 -6.81 -17.51
CA MET A 21 -10.99 -7.31 -16.74
C MET A 21 -11.38 -8.49 -15.83
N LEU A 22 -12.54 -8.42 -15.17
CA LEU A 22 -13.00 -9.47 -14.26
C LEU A 22 -13.52 -10.71 -14.97
N ASN A 23 -14.03 -10.61 -16.20
CA ASN A 23 -14.77 -11.70 -16.83
C ASN A 23 -14.22 -12.14 -18.18
N ALA A 24 -13.02 -11.68 -18.59
CA ALA A 24 -12.37 -12.18 -19.79
C ALA A 24 -12.02 -13.68 -19.62
N HIS A 25 -12.39 -14.48 -20.62
CA HIS A 25 -12.09 -15.90 -20.75
C HIS A 25 -11.32 -16.14 -22.06
N ASP A 26 -10.54 -17.21 -22.10
CA ASP A 26 -9.87 -17.63 -23.32
C ASP A 26 -10.90 -17.96 -24.41
N ASP A 27 -10.61 -17.51 -25.63
CA ASP A 27 -11.38 -17.82 -26.82
C ASP A 27 -10.42 -18.43 -27.84
N ASP A 28 -10.63 -19.71 -28.17
CA ASP A 28 -9.81 -20.48 -29.11
C ASP A 28 -9.68 -19.83 -30.49
N PHE A 29 -10.55 -18.85 -30.81
CA PHE A 29 -10.60 -18.15 -32.09
C PHE A 29 -10.02 -16.72 -32.03
N CYS A 30 -9.56 -16.25 -30.88
CA CYS A 30 -8.99 -14.91 -30.73
C CYS A 30 -7.46 -14.94 -30.82
N GLU A 31 -6.87 -13.99 -31.55
CA GLU A 31 -5.41 -13.82 -31.63
C GLU A 31 -4.79 -13.15 -30.38
N HIS A 32 -5.62 -12.79 -29.39
CA HIS A 32 -5.19 -12.10 -28.18
C HIS A 32 -5.35 -13.00 -26.97
N SER A 33 -4.33 -13.07 -26.12
CA SER A 33 -4.41 -13.77 -24.84
C SER A 33 -5.22 -12.97 -23.82
N VAL A 34 -5.81 -13.62 -22.82
CA VAL A 34 -6.50 -12.93 -21.72
C VAL A 34 -5.59 -11.92 -21.00
N PRO A 35 -4.31 -12.23 -20.69
CA PRO A 35 -3.38 -11.24 -20.17
C PRO A 35 -3.26 -9.98 -21.05
N ASP A 36 -3.18 -10.13 -22.38
CA ASP A 36 -3.12 -8.97 -23.29
C ASP A 36 -4.37 -8.10 -23.20
N ILE A 37 -5.56 -8.72 -23.05
CA ILE A 37 -6.82 -8.00 -22.90
C ILE A 37 -6.84 -7.20 -21.58
N ILE A 38 -6.38 -7.82 -20.49
CA ILE A 38 -6.29 -7.17 -19.17
C ILE A 38 -5.32 -5.99 -19.24
N ASP A 39 -4.13 -6.18 -19.82
CA ASP A 39 -3.12 -5.14 -20.02
C ASP A 39 -3.68 -3.95 -20.83
N LYS A 40 -4.44 -4.24 -21.90
CA LYS A 40 -5.10 -3.19 -22.70
C LYS A 40 -6.15 -2.43 -21.91
N CYS A 41 -6.92 -3.12 -21.06
CA CYS A 41 -7.89 -2.48 -20.18
C CYS A 41 -7.18 -1.54 -19.16
N GLN A 42 -6.11 -2.01 -18.53
CA GLN A 42 -5.31 -1.18 -17.62
C GLN A 42 -4.71 0.03 -18.34
N GLN A 43 -4.20 -0.13 -19.57
CA GLN A 43 -3.70 0.97 -20.40
C GLN A 43 -4.79 2.03 -20.68
N ILE A 44 -6.02 1.61 -21.01
CA ILE A 44 -7.14 2.52 -21.24
C ILE A 44 -7.46 3.31 -19.96
N LEU A 45 -7.50 2.64 -18.81
CA LEU A 45 -7.76 3.27 -17.52
C LEU A 45 -6.65 4.27 -17.14
N SER A 46 -5.39 3.85 -17.20
CA SER A 46 -4.21 4.68 -16.90
C SER A 46 -4.14 5.90 -17.82
N GLN A 47 -4.39 5.73 -19.12
CA GLN A 47 -4.44 6.85 -20.08
C GLN A 47 -5.56 7.83 -19.74
N ASN A 48 -6.74 7.34 -19.35
CA ASN A 48 -7.86 8.20 -18.96
C ASN A 48 -7.53 8.97 -17.66
N PHE A 49 -6.95 8.32 -16.65
CA PHE A 49 -6.62 8.95 -15.36
C PHE A 49 -5.51 9.99 -15.49
N SER A 50 -4.45 9.69 -16.25
CA SER A 50 -3.34 10.61 -16.50
C SER A 50 -3.74 11.82 -17.34
N THR A 51 -4.63 11.64 -18.33
CA THR A 51 -5.15 12.74 -19.15
C THR A 51 -6.18 13.59 -18.39
N HIS A 52 -6.97 12.97 -17.52
CA HIS A 52 -8.07 13.61 -16.80
C HIS A 52 -7.97 13.36 -15.29
N PRO A 53 -7.18 14.17 -14.56
CA PRO A 53 -7.06 13.99 -13.13
C PRO A 53 -8.26 14.52 -12.32
N PRO A 54 -8.78 13.74 -11.35
CA PRO A 54 -10.01 14.00 -10.57
C PRO A 54 -10.08 15.35 -9.86
N CYS A 55 -8.95 15.85 -9.38
CA CYS A 55 -8.91 17.09 -8.61
C CYS A 55 -8.91 18.36 -9.49
N ILE A 56 -8.87 18.22 -10.84
CA ILE A 56 -8.96 19.35 -11.79
C ILE A 56 -10.34 19.98 -11.76
N ASP A 57 -11.40 19.17 -11.85
CA ASP A 57 -12.76 19.63 -12.10
C ASP A 57 -13.80 18.82 -11.29
N LYS A 58 -14.87 19.48 -10.84
CA LYS A 58 -15.91 18.88 -9.99
C LYS A 58 -16.69 17.76 -10.68
N PRO A 59 -17.16 17.89 -11.95
CA PRO A 59 -17.83 16.83 -12.67
C PRO A 59 -16.93 15.60 -12.86
N LEU A 60 -15.64 15.81 -13.11
CA LEU A 60 -14.68 14.72 -13.26
C LEU A 60 -14.48 13.96 -11.94
N ARG A 61 -14.37 14.69 -10.82
CA ARG A 61 -14.37 14.07 -9.48
C ARG A 61 -15.64 13.29 -9.20
N ALA A 62 -16.79 13.84 -9.55
CA ALA A 62 -18.07 13.16 -9.39
C ALA A 62 -18.15 11.91 -10.28
N CYS A 63 -17.61 11.96 -11.51
CA CYS A 63 -17.49 10.81 -12.40
C CYS A 63 -16.67 9.69 -11.76
N TYR A 64 -15.47 10.01 -11.25
CA TYR A 64 -14.62 9.00 -10.60
C TYR A 64 -15.16 8.50 -9.27
N ASN A 65 -15.76 9.37 -8.46
CA ASN A 65 -16.45 8.91 -7.24
C ASN A 65 -17.58 7.94 -7.61
N LYS A 66 -18.37 8.26 -8.65
CA LYS A 66 -19.42 7.39 -9.17
C LYS A 66 -18.82 6.06 -9.65
N PHE A 67 -17.73 6.08 -10.41
CA PHE A 67 -17.02 4.88 -10.86
C PHE A 67 -16.59 3.99 -9.69
N LEU A 68 -16.02 4.55 -8.63
CA LEU A 68 -15.49 3.78 -7.50
C LEU A 68 -16.59 3.19 -6.60
N THR A 69 -17.71 3.90 -6.42
CA THR A 69 -18.68 3.63 -5.34
C THR A 69 -20.09 3.26 -5.81
N SER A 70 -20.42 3.42 -7.09
CA SER A 70 -21.74 3.05 -7.59
C SER A 70 -21.89 1.53 -7.73
N PRO A 71 -23.12 1.00 -7.57
CA PRO A 71 -23.41 -0.41 -7.78
C PRO A 71 -22.84 -0.94 -9.09
N MET A 72 -22.19 -2.10 -9.03
CA MET A 72 -21.79 -2.86 -10.21
C MET A 72 -23.00 -3.54 -10.87
N ASP A 73 -22.85 -3.98 -12.11
CA ASP A 73 -23.89 -4.79 -12.77
C ASP A 73 -24.10 -6.10 -12.00
N LEU A 74 -25.37 -6.37 -11.66
CA LEU A 74 -25.79 -7.55 -10.91
C LEU A 74 -25.67 -8.83 -11.73
N LYS A 75 -25.61 -8.75 -13.06
CA LYS A 75 -25.59 -9.91 -13.96
C LYS A 75 -26.67 -10.96 -13.60
N GLU A 76 -27.91 -10.52 -13.40
CA GLU A 76 -29.03 -11.33 -12.85
C GLU A 76 -29.33 -12.65 -13.58
N LYS A 77 -28.85 -12.81 -14.83
CA LYS A 77 -29.03 -14.02 -15.63
C LYS A 77 -27.90 -15.05 -15.50
N THR A 78 -26.85 -14.76 -14.73
CA THR A 78 -25.66 -15.61 -14.60
C THR A 78 -25.60 -16.30 -13.23
N PHE A 79 -24.71 -17.29 -13.09
CA PHE A 79 -24.47 -18.01 -11.84
C PHE A 79 -23.47 -17.26 -10.95
N THR A 80 -23.77 -15.99 -10.65
CA THR A 80 -22.86 -15.11 -9.90
C THR A 80 -23.19 -15.05 -8.41
N ASN A 81 -22.17 -14.94 -7.57
CA ASN A 81 -22.31 -14.71 -6.13
C ASN A 81 -21.85 -13.31 -5.70
N ARG A 82 -21.82 -12.35 -6.63
CA ARG A 82 -21.33 -10.98 -6.39
C ARG A 82 -22.06 -10.21 -5.30
N THR A 83 -23.33 -10.52 -5.07
CA THR A 83 -24.14 -9.90 -4.01
C THR A 83 -23.60 -10.21 -2.61
N GLU A 84 -23.02 -11.39 -2.41
CA GLU A 84 -22.37 -11.80 -1.15
C GLU A 84 -21.16 -10.91 -0.80
N TYR A 85 -20.53 -10.33 -1.82
CA TYR A 85 -19.35 -9.48 -1.70
C TYR A 85 -19.67 -7.99 -1.83
N GLU A 86 -20.94 -7.61 -1.63
CA GLU A 86 -21.40 -6.22 -1.59
C GLU A 86 -21.14 -5.43 -2.89
N CYS A 87 -21.36 -6.06 -4.06
CA CYS A 87 -21.26 -5.39 -5.36
C CYS A 87 -22.14 -4.13 -5.50
N SER A 88 -23.20 -4.02 -4.69
CA SER A 88 -24.06 -2.83 -4.58
C SER A 88 -23.35 -1.60 -3.98
N LYS A 89 -22.21 -1.79 -3.31
CA LYS A 89 -21.37 -0.71 -2.76
C LYS A 89 -20.22 -0.29 -3.69
N GLY A 90 -20.17 -0.85 -4.90
CA GLY A 90 -19.25 -0.51 -5.97
C GLY A 90 -17.94 -1.27 -6.01
N ILE A 91 -17.14 -0.96 -7.03
CA ILE A 91 -15.94 -1.72 -7.45
C ILE A 91 -14.98 -1.92 -6.28
N VAL A 92 -14.65 -0.85 -5.56
CA VAL A 92 -13.64 -0.92 -4.51
C VAL A 92 -14.08 -1.89 -3.42
N LYS A 93 -15.34 -1.80 -3.00
CA LYS A 93 -15.86 -2.64 -1.92
C LYS A 93 -15.97 -4.09 -2.34
N TYR A 94 -16.46 -4.33 -3.55
CA TYR A 94 -16.52 -5.66 -4.15
C TYR A 94 -15.14 -6.32 -4.21
N CYS A 95 -14.14 -5.63 -4.79
CA CYS A 95 -12.80 -6.19 -4.96
C CYS A 95 -12.10 -6.48 -3.62
N ILE A 96 -12.25 -5.61 -2.61
CA ILE A 96 -11.70 -5.84 -1.26
C ILE A 96 -12.31 -7.10 -0.64
N ASN A 97 -13.64 -7.15 -0.58
CA ASN A 97 -14.36 -8.25 0.05
C ASN A 97 -14.07 -9.57 -0.68
N ARG A 98 -14.00 -9.51 -2.01
CA ARG A 98 -13.73 -10.70 -2.81
C ARG A 98 -12.30 -11.17 -2.65
N LEU A 99 -11.31 -10.28 -2.67
CA LEU A 99 -9.92 -10.64 -2.43
C LEU A 99 -9.73 -11.22 -1.03
N GLU A 100 -10.38 -10.65 0.00
CA GLU A 100 -10.35 -11.17 1.38
C GLU A 100 -10.86 -12.61 1.45
N TYR A 101 -11.89 -12.95 0.65
CA TYR A 101 -12.34 -14.34 0.51
C TYR A 101 -11.36 -15.21 -0.26
N GLU A 102 -10.83 -14.75 -1.40
CA GLU A 102 -9.91 -15.55 -2.22
C GLU A 102 -8.61 -15.89 -1.49
N ILE A 103 -8.11 -15.03 -0.60
CA ILE A 103 -6.94 -15.36 0.23
C ILE A 103 -7.29 -16.24 1.43
N SER A 104 -8.57 -16.40 1.78
CA SER A 104 -9.01 -17.19 2.93
C SER A 104 -8.89 -18.70 2.68
N ASN A 105 -8.80 -19.47 3.77
CA ASN A 105 -8.84 -20.93 3.71
C ASN A 105 -10.15 -21.49 3.10
N ASN A 106 -11.21 -20.69 3.04
CA ASN A 106 -12.51 -21.10 2.51
C ASN A 106 -12.57 -21.03 0.98
N SER A 107 -11.65 -20.34 0.32
CA SER A 107 -11.66 -20.26 -1.15
C SER A 107 -11.19 -21.57 -1.79
N ILE A 108 -11.89 -21.99 -2.84
CA ILE A 108 -11.61 -23.21 -3.62
C ILE A 108 -10.63 -22.84 -4.74
N ASP A 109 -9.61 -23.69 -5.00
CA ASP A 109 -8.57 -23.38 -6.00
C ASP A 109 -9.05 -23.46 -7.45
N GLY A 110 -10.09 -24.27 -7.74
CA GLY A 110 -10.72 -24.37 -9.06
C GLY A 110 -11.89 -23.41 -9.27
N PRO A 111 -12.69 -23.60 -10.33
CA PRO A 111 -13.90 -22.84 -10.59
C PRO A 111 -14.92 -23.01 -9.45
N LEU A 112 -15.68 -21.96 -9.17
CA LEU A 112 -16.72 -21.98 -8.12
C LEU A 112 -18.07 -22.49 -8.63
N VAL A 113 -18.22 -22.56 -9.95
CA VAL A 113 -19.44 -23.04 -10.62
C VAL A 113 -19.02 -24.13 -11.58
N ASP A 114 -19.71 -25.28 -11.57
CA ASP A 114 -19.51 -26.31 -12.59
C ASP A 114 -20.36 -25.98 -13.84
N LYS A 115 -19.71 -25.84 -15.01
CA LYS A 115 -20.41 -25.64 -16.29
C LYS A 115 -21.30 -26.84 -16.62
N ASN A 116 -20.82 -28.06 -16.42
CA ASN A 116 -21.48 -29.28 -16.89
C ASN A 116 -22.75 -29.59 -16.10
N GLU A 117 -22.77 -29.29 -14.81
CA GLU A 117 -23.96 -29.47 -13.96
C GLU A 117 -25.08 -28.49 -14.31
N ASN A 118 -24.74 -27.30 -14.84
CA ASN A 118 -25.67 -26.20 -15.03
C ASN A 118 -26.16 -26.02 -16.47
N ILE A 119 -25.62 -26.76 -17.45
CA ILE A 119 -26.08 -26.73 -18.84
C ILE A 119 -27.24 -27.73 -19.04
N PRO A 120 -28.45 -27.27 -19.43
CA PRO A 120 -29.54 -28.18 -19.77
C PRO A 120 -29.14 -29.15 -20.89
N MET A 121 -29.44 -30.44 -20.73
CA MET A 121 -29.05 -31.49 -21.71
C MET A 121 -29.47 -31.16 -23.15
N GLU A 122 -30.66 -30.58 -23.32
CA GLU A 122 -31.21 -30.19 -24.62
C GLU A 122 -30.39 -29.09 -25.33
N MET A 123 -29.57 -28.35 -24.59
CA MET A 123 -28.79 -27.21 -25.11
C MET A 123 -27.32 -27.56 -25.41
N GLN A 124 -26.81 -28.70 -24.95
CA GLN A 124 -25.38 -29.03 -25.02
C GLN A 124 -24.78 -29.09 -26.43
N GLN A 125 -25.61 -29.35 -27.46
CA GLN A 125 -25.15 -29.54 -28.85
C GLN A 125 -25.79 -28.59 -29.86
N SER A 126 -26.27 -27.41 -29.42
CA SER A 126 -26.95 -26.45 -30.31
C SER A 126 -26.25 -25.09 -30.34
N VAL A 127 -26.33 -24.39 -31.48
CA VAL A 127 -25.84 -23.00 -31.62
C VAL A 127 -26.52 -22.06 -30.61
N ARG A 128 -27.83 -22.28 -30.37
CA ARG A 128 -28.58 -21.54 -29.34
C ARG A 128 -28.04 -21.82 -27.93
N GLY A 129 -27.65 -23.07 -27.67
CA GLY A 129 -26.99 -23.46 -26.43
C GLY A 129 -25.61 -22.84 -26.26
N MET A 130 -24.83 -22.72 -27.33
CA MET A 130 -23.53 -22.03 -27.32
C MET A 130 -23.70 -20.54 -26.96
N HIS A 131 -24.66 -19.84 -27.56
CA HIS A 131 -24.99 -18.45 -27.20
C HIS A 131 -25.47 -18.32 -25.74
N TRP A 132 -26.32 -19.24 -25.30
CA TRP A 132 -26.81 -19.27 -23.91
C TRP A 132 -25.68 -19.50 -22.91
N GLN A 133 -24.76 -20.41 -23.22
CA GLN A 133 -23.57 -20.67 -22.42
C GLN A 133 -22.69 -19.43 -22.34
N LYS A 134 -22.42 -18.76 -23.47
CA LYS A 134 -21.63 -17.53 -23.51
C LYS A 134 -22.23 -16.44 -22.62
N GLU A 135 -23.54 -16.20 -22.70
CA GLU A 135 -24.25 -15.19 -21.88
C GLU A 135 -24.18 -15.51 -20.37
N ARG A 136 -24.14 -16.79 -19.98
CA ARG A 136 -24.27 -17.20 -18.57
C ARG A 136 -22.98 -17.63 -17.88
N PHE A 137 -21.97 -18.03 -18.64
CA PHE A 137 -20.75 -18.64 -18.13
C PHE A 137 -19.47 -17.85 -18.47
N GLU A 138 -19.53 -16.76 -19.23
CA GLU A 138 -18.41 -15.81 -19.28
C GLU A 138 -18.42 -14.90 -18.03
N ILE A 139 -18.18 -15.53 -16.87
CA ILE A 139 -18.23 -14.90 -15.54
C ILE A 139 -17.00 -15.20 -14.70
N PHE A 140 -16.72 -14.30 -13.75
CA PHE A 140 -15.59 -14.38 -12.83
C PHE A 140 -15.55 -15.68 -12.02
N GLU A 141 -16.71 -16.22 -11.63
CA GLU A 141 -16.83 -17.42 -10.79
C GLU A 141 -16.33 -18.70 -11.48
N LEU A 142 -16.18 -18.68 -12.80
CA LEU A 142 -15.70 -19.83 -13.57
C LEU A 142 -14.19 -19.89 -13.75
N LEU A 143 -13.50 -18.87 -13.30
CA LEU A 143 -12.06 -18.78 -13.34
C LEU A 143 -11.46 -19.57 -12.18
N ASP A 144 -10.24 -20.09 -12.35
CA ASP A 144 -9.48 -20.67 -11.25
C ASP A 144 -9.07 -19.59 -10.24
N ARG A 145 -8.75 -20.00 -9.01
CA ARG A 145 -8.47 -19.06 -7.91
C ARG A 145 -7.28 -18.15 -8.19
N HIS A 146 -6.22 -18.69 -8.77
CA HIS A 146 -5.05 -17.92 -9.17
C HIS A 146 -5.48 -16.76 -10.09
N ASP A 147 -6.21 -17.11 -11.13
CA ASP A 147 -6.79 -16.24 -12.13
C ASP A 147 -7.79 -15.20 -11.57
N ARG A 148 -8.57 -15.59 -10.56
CA ARG A 148 -9.46 -14.68 -9.82
C ARG A 148 -8.66 -13.66 -9.02
N ILE A 149 -7.60 -14.07 -8.34
CA ILE A 149 -6.71 -13.19 -7.58
C ILE A 149 -6.00 -12.21 -8.52
N GLU A 150 -5.44 -12.68 -9.63
CA GLU A 150 -4.79 -11.84 -10.64
C GLU A 150 -5.71 -10.73 -11.14
N ARG A 151 -6.92 -11.07 -11.56
CA ARG A 151 -7.89 -10.10 -12.08
C ARG A 151 -8.32 -9.09 -11.01
N LEU A 152 -8.51 -9.53 -9.76
CA LEU A 152 -8.82 -8.63 -8.65
C LEU A 152 -7.66 -7.67 -8.39
N MET A 153 -6.43 -8.16 -8.38
CA MET A 153 -5.24 -7.33 -8.17
C MET A 153 -5.01 -6.35 -9.32
N ALA A 154 -5.24 -6.74 -10.57
CA ALA A 154 -5.15 -5.86 -11.73
C ALA A 154 -6.18 -4.71 -11.66
N VAL A 155 -7.42 -5.00 -11.24
CA VAL A 155 -8.45 -3.97 -11.02
C VAL A 155 -8.08 -3.05 -9.86
N LEU A 156 -7.62 -3.61 -8.74
CA LEU A 156 -7.18 -2.84 -7.59
C LEU A 156 -5.99 -1.95 -7.92
N GLU A 157 -5.03 -2.43 -8.71
CA GLU A 157 -3.89 -1.63 -9.20
C GLU A 157 -4.36 -0.39 -9.96
N SER A 158 -5.28 -0.53 -10.92
CA SER A 158 -5.84 0.61 -11.65
C SER A 158 -6.61 1.58 -10.75
N VAL A 159 -7.37 1.05 -9.78
CA VAL A 159 -8.06 1.89 -8.78
C VAL A 159 -7.06 2.66 -7.92
N ILE A 160 -6.01 1.98 -7.44
CA ILE A 160 -4.98 2.57 -6.57
C ILE A 160 -4.18 3.63 -7.33
N GLU A 161 -3.89 3.41 -8.61
CA GLU A 161 -3.27 4.40 -9.49
C GLU A 161 -4.11 5.69 -9.56
N LEU A 162 -5.42 5.58 -9.80
CA LEU A 162 -6.35 6.73 -9.78
C LEU A 162 -6.31 7.46 -8.42
N LEU A 163 -6.36 6.72 -7.32
CA LEU A 163 -6.31 7.28 -5.96
C LEU A 163 -4.97 7.98 -5.69
N GLN A 164 -3.86 7.44 -6.20
CA GLN A 164 -2.52 8.00 -6.08
C GLN A 164 -2.42 9.33 -6.83
N PHE A 165 -2.85 9.36 -8.10
CA PHE A 165 -2.87 10.58 -8.90
C PHE A 165 -3.75 11.65 -8.27
N ASP A 166 -4.95 11.27 -7.81
CA ASP A 166 -5.83 12.20 -7.12
C ASP A 166 -5.14 12.81 -5.90
N LEU A 167 -4.62 11.98 -5.00
CA LEU A 167 -4.02 12.47 -3.75
C LEU A 167 -2.81 13.35 -4.01
N ALA A 168 -1.95 12.99 -4.98
CA ALA A 168 -0.76 13.76 -5.33
C ALA A 168 -1.11 15.16 -5.84
N ILE A 169 -2.05 15.26 -6.79
CA ILE A 169 -2.44 16.55 -7.38
C ILE A 169 -3.36 17.33 -6.41
N TRP A 170 -4.16 16.63 -5.60
CA TRP A 170 -4.90 17.26 -4.52
C TRP A 170 -3.96 17.94 -3.53
N ASN A 171 -2.93 17.22 -3.09
CA ASN A 171 -1.95 17.75 -2.16
C ASN A 171 -1.23 18.96 -2.75
N SER A 172 -0.84 18.93 -4.03
CA SER A 172 -0.19 20.08 -4.69
C SER A 172 -1.09 21.32 -4.79
N ARG A 173 -2.40 21.14 -4.99
CA ARG A 173 -3.38 22.23 -5.08
C ARG A 173 -3.73 22.86 -3.73
N TYR A 174 -3.77 22.07 -2.66
CA TYR A 174 -4.25 22.49 -1.34
C TYR A 174 -3.12 22.53 -0.29
N THR A 175 -1.95 23.08 -0.68
CA THR A 175 -0.75 23.20 0.18
C THR A 175 -0.74 24.41 1.11
N SER A 176 -1.54 25.45 0.86
CA SER A 176 -1.57 26.68 1.66
C SER A 176 -2.72 26.67 2.69
N GLY A 177 -2.39 26.94 3.96
CA GLY A 177 -3.36 26.98 5.06
C GLY A 177 -3.61 25.63 5.76
N ASN A 178 -4.67 25.56 6.56
CA ASN A 178 -5.02 24.37 7.33
C ASN A 178 -5.68 23.32 6.41
N VAL A 179 -4.86 22.39 5.89
CA VAL A 179 -5.24 21.34 4.93
C VAL A 179 -6.41 20.49 5.42
N CYS A 180 -6.46 20.19 6.72
CA CYS A 180 -7.55 19.48 7.36
C CYS A 180 -8.92 20.16 7.13
N ARG A 181 -8.98 21.51 7.04
CA ARG A 181 -10.22 22.23 6.71
C ARG A 181 -10.70 21.99 5.27
N HIS A 182 -9.79 21.78 4.32
CA HIS A 182 -10.17 21.44 2.94
C HIS A 182 -10.77 20.03 2.86
N LEU A 183 -10.22 19.11 3.64
CA LEU A 183 -10.69 17.74 3.77
C LEU A 183 -12.06 17.64 4.47
N MET A 184 -12.29 18.41 5.53
CA MET A 184 -13.54 18.39 6.30
C MET A 184 -14.73 19.09 5.63
N ARG A 185 -14.51 19.78 4.50
CA ARG A 185 -15.57 20.47 3.74
C ARG A 185 -15.99 19.65 2.52
N SER A 186 -15.73 20.14 1.31
CA SER A 186 -16.24 19.58 0.05
C SER A 186 -15.14 19.18 -0.94
N HIS A 187 -13.88 19.46 -0.61
CA HIS A 187 -12.76 19.14 -1.47
C HIS A 187 -12.00 17.95 -0.93
N LYS A 188 -12.65 16.84 -0.63
CA LYS A 188 -11.96 15.63 -0.17
C LYS A 188 -11.28 14.94 -1.38
N PRO A 189 -10.09 14.33 -1.21
CA PRO A 189 -9.54 13.42 -2.20
C PRO A 189 -10.42 12.16 -2.29
N LEU A 190 -10.37 11.46 -3.42
CA LEU A 190 -11.13 10.24 -3.70
C LEU A 190 -10.93 9.17 -2.61
N MET A 191 -9.71 9.03 -2.07
CA MET A 191 -9.43 8.08 -0.99
C MET A 191 -10.27 8.37 0.27
N ALA A 192 -10.55 9.63 0.58
CA ALA A 192 -11.41 9.96 1.71
C ALA A 192 -12.85 9.45 1.54
N PHE A 193 -13.36 9.43 0.30
CA PHE A 193 -14.67 8.84 0.00
C PHE A 193 -14.64 7.31 0.14
N VAL A 194 -13.54 6.66 -0.26
CA VAL A 194 -13.37 5.21 -0.06
C VAL A 194 -13.35 4.85 1.43
N LEU A 195 -12.65 5.63 2.25
CA LEU A 195 -12.47 5.33 3.68
C LEU A 195 -13.68 5.70 4.54
N TRP A 196 -14.32 6.84 4.26
CA TRP A 196 -15.32 7.47 5.14
C TRP A 196 -16.66 7.76 4.45
N GLY A 197 -16.76 7.54 3.14
CA GLY A 197 -17.92 7.95 2.35
C GLY A 197 -18.14 9.47 2.40
N ASP A 198 -19.40 9.87 2.27
CA ASP A 198 -19.80 11.27 2.39
C ASP A 198 -19.89 11.76 3.85
N CYS A 199 -19.74 10.86 4.82
CA CYS A 199 -19.90 11.19 6.23
C CYS A 199 -18.70 11.96 6.79
N VAL A 200 -18.84 13.29 6.93
CA VAL A 200 -17.79 14.15 7.50
C VAL A 200 -17.41 13.74 8.92
N LEU A 201 -18.36 13.26 9.73
CA LEU A 201 -18.13 12.84 11.11
C LEU A 201 -17.15 11.65 11.24
N LEU A 202 -17.01 10.85 10.19
CA LEU A 202 -16.07 9.72 10.15
C LEU A 202 -14.66 10.13 9.72
N THR A 203 -14.43 11.38 9.31
CA THR A 203 -13.13 11.84 8.82
C THR A 203 -12.06 11.66 9.91
N GLY A 204 -10.99 10.92 9.59
CA GLY A 204 -9.91 10.57 10.52
C GLY A 204 -10.23 9.39 11.45
N ALA A 205 -11.43 8.80 11.41
CA ALA A 205 -11.76 7.60 12.17
C ALA A 205 -11.33 6.32 11.44
N VAL A 206 -10.95 5.27 12.18
CA VAL A 206 -10.62 3.96 11.62
C VAL A 206 -11.90 3.16 11.39
N THR A 207 -12.36 3.10 10.14
CA THR A 207 -13.59 2.40 9.72
C THR A 207 -13.36 0.93 9.41
N THR A 208 -14.43 0.17 9.14
CA THR A 208 -14.33 -1.23 8.70
C THR A 208 -13.51 -1.37 7.42
N THR A 209 -13.69 -0.47 6.45
CA THR A 209 -12.89 -0.42 5.22
C THR A 209 -11.41 -0.22 5.53
N CYS A 210 -11.05 0.69 6.45
CA CYS A 210 -9.66 0.85 6.89
C CYS A 210 -9.10 -0.48 7.43
N ARG A 211 -9.85 -1.16 8.30
CA ARG A 211 -9.41 -2.43 8.91
C ARG A 211 -9.22 -3.53 7.87
N GLN A 212 -10.08 -3.60 6.85
CA GLN A 212 -9.93 -4.58 5.77
C GLN A 212 -8.68 -4.32 4.94
N ILE A 213 -8.39 -3.07 4.57
CA ILE A 213 -7.17 -2.72 3.82
C ILE A 213 -5.92 -3.10 4.64
N LEU A 214 -5.88 -2.74 5.92
CA LEU A 214 -4.78 -3.10 6.83
C LEU A 214 -4.59 -4.62 6.93
N ARG A 215 -5.70 -5.36 7.06
CA ARG A 215 -5.69 -6.82 7.18
C ARG A 215 -5.23 -7.51 5.90
N LEU A 216 -5.75 -7.10 4.74
CA LEU A 216 -5.34 -7.63 3.45
C LEU A 216 -3.84 -7.42 3.22
N PHE A 217 -3.33 -6.21 3.51
CA PHE A 217 -1.90 -5.94 3.44
C PHE A 217 -1.09 -6.88 4.34
N ALA A 218 -1.47 -7.00 5.62
CA ALA A 218 -0.78 -7.89 6.56
C ALA A 218 -0.80 -9.35 6.11
N TYR A 219 -1.94 -9.84 5.61
CA TYR A 219 -2.08 -11.23 5.17
C TYR A 219 -1.29 -11.51 3.91
N MET A 220 -1.31 -10.64 2.91
CA MET A 220 -0.54 -10.85 1.68
C MET A 220 0.97 -10.82 1.94
N VAL A 221 1.45 -9.95 2.83
CA VAL A 221 2.86 -9.93 3.26
C VAL A 221 3.21 -11.19 4.07
N HIS A 222 2.31 -11.64 4.95
CA HIS A 222 2.51 -12.87 5.71
C HIS A 222 2.62 -14.09 4.79
N LEU A 223 1.73 -14.18 3.80
CA LEU A 223 1.67 -15.26 2.81
C LEU A 223 2.70 -15.12 1.68
N GLU A 224 3.52 -14.07 1.71
CA GLU A 224 4.62 -13.84 0.75
C GLU A 224 4.13 -13.86 -0.72
N TYR A 225 3.04 -13.14 -0.98
CA TYR A 225 2.51 -12.95 -2.35
C TYR A 225 3.55 -12.26 -3.26
N PRO A 226 3.42 -12.34 -4.60
CA PRO A 226 4.38 -11.77 -5.52
C PRO A 226 4.63 -10.27 -5.30
N ASP A 227 5.88 -9.83 -5.55
CA ASP A 227 6.32 -8.43 -5.39
C ASP A 227 5.41 -7.42 -6.10
N SER A 228 4.88 -7.74 -7.29
CA SER A 228 3.94 -6.88 -8.01
C SER A 228 2.69 -6.59 -7.17
N MET A 229 2.10 -7.64 -6.58
CA MET A 229 0.93 -7.53 -5.72
C MET A 229 1.25 -6.83 -4.39
N LEU A 230 2.39 -7.14 -3.79
CA LEU A 230 2.83 -6.47 -2.56
C LEU A 230 3.10 -4.99 -2.79
N ARG A 231 3.64 -4.59 -3.95
CA ARG A 231 3.79 -3.18 -4.34
C ARG A 231 2.44 -2.50 -4.40
N THR A 232 1.46 -3.08 -5.07
CA THR A 232 0.10 -2.54 -5.17
C THR A 232 -0.51 -2.33 -3.78
N MET A 233 -0.44 -3.34 -2.90
CA MET A 233 -0.94 -3.22 -1.52
C MET A 233 -0.17 -2.20 -0.69
N THR A 234 1.14 -2.08 -0.89
CA THR A 234 1.97 -1.07 -0.22
C THR A 234 1.60 0.34 -0.68
N VAL A 235 1.42 0.57 -1.98
CA VAL A 235 0.95 1.87 -2.49
C VAL A 235 -0.41 2.21 -1.90
N TRP A 236 -1.32 1.23 -1.79
CA TRP A 236 -2.63 1.46 -1.18
C TRP A 236 -2.52 1.88 0.29
N LEU A 237 -1.74 1.14 1.07
CA LEU A 237 -1.45 1.48 2.46
C LEU A 237 -0.86 2.89 2.56
N ASN A 238 0.07 3.24 1.69
CA ASN A 238 0.71 4.55 1.68
C ASN A 238 -0.31 5.67 1.43
N ILE A 239 -1.19 5.53 0.43
CA ILE A 239 -2.24 6.50 0.15
C ILE A 239 -3.17 6.65 1.35
N MET A 240 -3.57 5.54 2.00
CA MET A 240 -4.39 5.58 3.21
C MET A 240 -3.67 6.33 4.34
N VAL A 241 -2.43 5.96 4.63
CA VAL A 241 -1.61 6.55 5.69
C VAL A 241 -1.39 8.06 5.45
N GLN A 242 -1.12 8.47 4.21
CA GLN A 242 -1.02 9.88 3.84
C GLN A 242 -2.37 10.62 3.95
N THR A 243 -3.48 9.96 3.63
CA THR A 243 -4.82 10.55 3.81
C THR A 243 -5.11 10.81 5.29
N PHE A 244 -4.71 9.91 6.19
CA PHE A 244 -4.78 10.13 7.65
C PHE A 244 -3.83 11.24 8.11
N TYR A 245 -2.62 11.32 7.60
CA TYR A 245 -1.67 12.39 7.93
C TYR A 245 -2.20 13.77 7.55
N ILE A 246 -2.87 13.88 6.40
CA ILE A 246 -3.51 15.11 5.93
C ILE A 246 -4.69 15.54 6.84
N CYS A 247 -5.27 14.62 7.61
CA CYS A 247 -6.28 14.96 8.62
C CYS A 247 -5.68 15.65 9.84
N GLU A 248 -4.37 15.56 10.05
CA GLU A 248 -3.73 16.15 11.23
C GLU A 248 -3.87 17.67 11.21
N THR A 249 -4.04 18.24 12.39
CA THR A 249 -4.05 19.70 12.52
C THR A 249 -2.65 20.21 12.23
N ASP A 250 -2.53 21.17 11.32
CA ASP A 250 -1.24 21.73 10.90
C ASP A 250 -0.27 20.67 10.33
N SER A 251 -0.78 19.72 9.54
CA SER A 251 0.02 18.71 8.82
C SER A 251 1.13 19.31 7.96
N ASN A 252 0.97 20.57 7.53
CA ASN A 252 1.92 21.35 6.72
C ASN A 252 2.89 22.18 7.57
N MET A 253 2.92 21.97 8.88
CA MET A 253 3.89 22.55 9.80
C MET A 253 4.59 21.43 10.56
N ASN A 254 5.85 21.64 10.96
CA ASN A 254 6.59 20.73 11.85
C ASN A 254 6.67 19.27 11.34
N TYR A 255 7.01 19.05 10.06
CA TYR A 255 7.10 17.69 9.53
C TYR A 255 8.12 16.81 10.30
N PRO A 256 7.78 15.54 10.60
CA PRO A 256 6.44 14.95 10.51
C PRO A 256 5.62 15.29 11.75
N ASN A 257 4.42 15.84 11.54
CA ASN A 257 3.45 16.11 12.59
C ASN A 257 2.52 14.91 12.77
N VAL A 258 3.04 13.86 13.41
CA VAL A 258 2.26 12.69 13.82
C VAL A 258 1.54 13.03 15.12
N ALA A 259 0.22 13.17 15.05
CA ALA A 259 -0.60 13.52 16.21
C ALA A 259 -1.69 12.47 16.43
N LYS A 260 -2.96 12.85 16.44
CA LYS A 260 -4.03 11.99 16.93
C LYS A 260 -4.37 10.89 15.92
N TYR A 261 -4.60 11.25 14.66
CA TYR A 261 -5.20 10.35 13.68
C TYR A 261 -4.22 9.26 13.23
N SER A 262 -2.98 9.65 12.96
CA SER A 262 -1.91 8.75 12.55
C SER A 262 -1.55 7.76 13.68
N THR A 263 -1.50 8.21 14.93
CA THR A 263 -1.26 7.32 16.08
C THR A 263 -2.43 6.36 16.32
N VAL A 264 -3.69 6.81 16.17
CA VAL A 264 -4.86 5.92 16.28
C VAL A 264 -4.85 4.87 15.18
N LEU A 265 -4.56 5.24 13.93
CA LEU A 265 -4.41 4.30 12.82
C LEU A 265 -3.31 3.29 13.11
N GLY A 266 -2.12 3.75 13.54
CA GLY A 266 -0.99 2.88 13.87
C GLY A 266 -1.31 1.90 15.00
N ARG A 267 -2.03 2.35 16.03
CA ARG A 267 -2.43 1.50 17.16
C ARG A 267 -3.45 0.43 16.75
N GLU A 268 -4.43 0.78 15.93
CA GLU A 268 -5.38 -0.19 15.37
C GLU A 268 -4.67 -1.18 14.45
N PHE A 269 -3.71 -0.74 13.65
CA PHE A 269 -2.95 -1.62 12.77
C PHE A 269 -2.07 -2.59 13.58
N TYR A 270 -1.33 -2.08 14.56
CA TYR A 270 -0.50 -2.93 15.42
C TYR A 270 -1.34 -3.98 16.15
N LYS A 271 -2.52 -3.61 16.66
CA LYS A 271 -3.45 -4.56 17.29
C LYS A 271 -3.85 -5.72 16.36
N MET A 272 -3.92 -5.50 15.05
CA MET A 272 -4.28 -6.57 14.09
C MET A 272 -3.15 -7.55 13.85
N ILE A 273 -1.90 -7.08 13.90
CA ILE A 273 -0.72 -7.90 13.59
C ILE A 273 -0.05 -8.45 14.84
N SER A 274 -0.38 -7.94 16.03
CA SER A 274 0.34 -8.23 17.27
C SER A 274 0.28 -9.69 17.72
N ASP A 275 -0.69 -10.44 17.19
CA ASP A 275 -0.92 -11.84 17.50
C ASP A 275 -0.44 -12.77 16.36
N MET A 276 0.21 -12.20 15.34
CA MET A 276 0.86 -12.96 14.26
C MET A 276 2.28 -13.40 14.67
N PRO A 277 2.89 -14.38 13.97
CA PRO A 277 4.26 -14.79 14.26
C PRO A 277 5.25 -13.63 14.15
N HIS A 278 6.27 -13.58 15.02
CA HIS A 278 7.24 -12.48 15.07
C HIS A 278 7.92 -12.20 13.73
N SER A 279 8.28 -13.25 12.98
CA SER A 279 8.85 -13.12 11.63
C SER A 279 7.91 -12.40 10.67
N SER A 280 6.61 -12.65 10.78
CA SER A 280 5.59 -12.01 9.95
C SER A 280 5.40 -10.54 10.33
N ILE A 281 5.36 -10.24 11.63
CA ILE A 281 5.28 -8.85 12.12
C ILE A 281 6.46 -8.03 11.58
N ILE A 282 7.67 -8.58 11.66
CA ILE A 282 8.88 -7.91 11.16
C ILE A 282 8.78 -7.65 9.65
N ARG A 283 8.42 -8.64 8.84
CA ARG A 283 8.23 -8.46 7.39
C ARG A 283 7.17 -7.40 7.08
N ILE A 284 6.06 -7.41 7.80
CA ILE A 284 4.99 -6.41 7.67
C ILE A 284 5.54 -5.02 7.95
N ILE A 285 6.25 -4.83 9.08
CA ILE A 285 6.83 -3.54 9.45
C ILE A 285 7.87 -3.09 8.41
N GLU A 286 8.74 -3.99 7.96
CA GLU A 286 9.78 -3.72 6.97
C GLU A 286 9.20 -3.25 5.63
N THR A 287 8.06 -3.81 5.22
CA THR A 287 7.37 -3.49 3.97
C THR A 287 6.69 -2.11 3.98
N ILE A 288 6.43 -1.52 5.15
CA ILE A 288 5.76 -0.20 5.25
C ILE A 288 6.68 0.92 4.76
N GLU A 289 6.22 1.71 3.79
CA GLU A 289 7.05 2.75 3.15
C GLU A 289 6.97 4.16 3.78
N PRO A 290 5.87 4.60 4.45
CA PRO A 290 5.91 5.81 5.24
C PRO A 290 6.76 5.52 6.48
N SER A 291 8.01 6.03 6.49
CA SER A 291 8.97 5.78 7.56
C SER A 291 8.39 6.13 8.94
N TYR A 292 7.54 7.15 9.04
CA TYR A 292 6.91 7.51 10.31
C TYR A 292 5.92 6.44 10.80
N MET A 293 5.18 5.78 9.90
CA MET A 293 4.25 4.72 10.26
C MET A 293 5.00 3.44 10.62
N LYS A 294 6.03 3.10 9.83
CA LYS A 294 6.99 2.02 10.16
C LYS A 294 7.60 2.24 11.54
N HIS A 295 8.02 3.46 11.86
CA HIS A 295 8.54 3.84 13.17
C HIS A 295 7.50 3.65 14.29
N ILE A 296 6.26 4.12 14.12
CA ILE A 296 5.20 3.97 15.13
C ILE A 296 4.95 2.49 15.44
N LEU A 297 4.77 1.66 14.41
CA LEU A 297 4.53 0.22 14.60
C LEU A 297 5.75 -0.49 15.18
N GLY A 298 6.95 -0.12 14.73
CA GLY A 298 8.21 -0.64 15.23
C GLY A 298 8.43 -0.36 16.71
N VAL A 299 8.13 0.85 17.19
CA VAL A 299 8.18 1.20 18.62
C VAL A 299 7.16 0.37 19.41
N MET A 300 5.92 0.27 18.96
CA MET A 300 4.90 -0.56 19.64
C MET A 300 5.33 -2.03 19.72
N HIS A 301 5.98 -2.55 18.68
CA HIS A 301 6.52 -3.91 18.70
C HIS A 301 7.70 -4.06 19.65
N ALA A 302 8.66 -3.14 19.62
CA ALA A 302 9.79 -3.13 20.54
C ALA A 302 9.35 -3.03 22.01
N GLN A 303 8.35 -2.20 22.32
CA GLN A 303 7.75 -2.07 23.65
C GLN A 303 7.17 -3.41 24.13
N ARG A 304 6.44 -4.13 23.27
CA ARG A 304 5.90 -5.47 23.59
C ARG A 304 7.01 -6.51 23.79
N LEU A 305 8.04 -6.50 22.95
CA LEU A 305 9.15 -7.47 23.02
C LEU A 305 10.05 -7.27 24.25
N LEU A 306 10.31 -6.01 24.62
CA LEU A 306 11.26 -5.64 25.68
C LEU A 306 10.58 -5.30 27.02
N LEU A 307 9.24 -5.29 27.05
CA LEU A 307 8.43 -4.91 28.21
C LEU A 307 8.83 -3.54 28.78
N THR A 308 8.86 -2.53 27.92
CA THR A 308 9.23 -1.15 28.26
C THR A 308 8.14 -0.17 27.85
N ASP A 309 7.96 0.88 28.66
CA ASP A 309 7.01 1.97 28.39
C ASP A 309 7.67 3.16 27.67
N ASN A 310 8.92 3.00 27.21
CA ASN A 310 9.65 4.08 26.56
C ASN A 310 9.21 4.25 25.10
N ASP A 311 8.80 5.46 24.72
CA ASP A 311 8.34 5.77 23.36
C ASP A 311 9.48 6.16 22.39
N CYS A 312 10.71 6.36 22.90
CA CYS A 312 11.85 6.74 22.08
C CYS A 312 12.72 5.51 21.76
N ILE A 313 12.76 5.12 20.48
CA ILE A 313 13.56 3.97 20.02
C ILE A 313 15.04 4.07 20.39
N ILE A 314 15.62 5.28 20.34
CA ILE A 314 17.02 5.48 20.73
C ILE A 314 17.22 5.15 22.21
N SER A 315 16.32 5.63 23.07
CA SER A 315 16.40 5.37 24.50
C SER A 315 16.14 3.89 24.84
N ILE A 316 15.22 3.24 24.11
CA ILE A 316 15.02 1.78 24.19
C ILE A 316 16.32 1.05 23.85
N LEU A 317 16.98 1.42 22.75
CA LEU A 317 18.22 0.78 22.31
C LEU A 317 19.39 1.02 23.29
N ILE A 318 19.52 2.23 23.84
CA ILE A 318 20.51 2.52 24.90
C ILE A 318 20.26 1.63 26.13
N GLN A 319 19.01 1.48 26.56
CA GLN A 319 18.66 0.61 27.68
C GLN A 319 18.93 -0.86 27.37
N PHE A 320 18.64 -1.30 26.15
CA PHE A 320 18.94 -2.65 25.68
C PHE A 320 20.44 -2.94 25.75
N ILE A 321 21.27 -1.98 25.32
CA ILE A 321 22.74 -2.11 25.31
C ILE A 321 23.30 -2.09 26.72
N ASN A 322 22.99 -1.05 27.50
CA ASN A 322 23.57 -0.84 28.83
C ASN A 322 23.22 -1.95 29.83
N ASN A 323 22.06 -2.59 29.65
CA ASN A 323 21.59 -3.67 30.53
C ASN A 323 21.87 -5.07 29.96
N SER A 324 22.62 -5.17 28.86
CA SER A 324 22.95 -6.44 28.19
C SER A 324 21.72 -7.33 27.95
N GLN A 325 20.59 -6.75 27.55
CA GLN A 325 19.31 -7.47 27.48
C GLN A 325 19.30 -8.59 26.46
N TRP A 326 20.23 -8.59 25.49
CA TRP A 326 20.38 -9.65 24.50
C TRP A 326 20.64 -11.04 25.12
N GLU A 327 21.18 -11.11 26.33
CA GLU A 327 21.45 -12.38 27.01
C GLU A 327 20.17 -13.11 27.46
N LYS A 328 19.03 -12.41 27.49
CA LYS A 328 17.74 -12.95 27.94
C LYS A 328 16.98 -13.71 26.87
N TYR A 329 17.43 -13.65 25.61
CA TYR A 329 16.70 -14.21 24.47
C TYR A 329 17.42 -15.44 23.90
N PRO A 330 16.68 -16.43 23.39
CA PRO A 330 17.28 -17.61 22.78
C PRO A 330 18.10 -17.21 21.56
N LYS A 331 19.30 -17.80 21.47
CA LYS A 331 20.19 -17.64 20.32
C LYS A 331 19.59 -18.35 19.12
N ASP A 332 19.63 -17.67 17.99
CA ASP A 332 19.21 -18.20 16.70
C ASP A 332 20.43 -18.17 15.77
N ASN A 333 20.67 -19.29 15.08
CA ASN A 333 21.80 -19.43 14.17
C ASN A 333 21.52 -18.80 12.80
N ASN A 334 20.27 -18.42 12.53
CA ASN A 334 19.92 -17.74 11.30
C ASN A 334 20.52 -16.33 11.28
N GLN A 335 20.99 -15.89 10.12
CA GLN A 335 21.37 -14.49 9.94
C GLN A 335 20.12 -13.64 9.79
N ILE A 336 20.18 -12.39 10.25
CA ILE A 336 19.13 -11.41 9.97
C ILE A 336 19.19 -11.07 8.48
N ILE A 337 18.17 -11.48 7.73
CA ILE A 337 18.01 -11.17 6.32
C ILE A 337 17.04 -9.99 6.22
N LEU A 338 17.54 -8.87 5.71
CA LEU A 338 16.70 -7.71 5.36
C LEU A 338 16.00 -8.00 4.03
N SER A 339 14.71 -7.74 3.97
CA SER A 339 13.92 -7.86 2.74
C SER A 339 14.43 -6.87 1.70
N GLU A 340 14.41 -7.27 0.42
CA GLU A 340 14.72 -6.32 -0.65
C GLU A 340 13.69 -5.19 -0.65
N ARG A 341 14.17 -3.95 -0.80
CA ARG A 341 13.28 -2.79 -0.84
C ARG A 341 12.37 -2.89 -2.05
N LEU A 342 11.06 -2.95 -1.81
CA LEU A 342 10.07 -2.91 -2.87
C LEU A 342 10.26 -1.65 -3.72
N PHE A 343 10.50 -0.47 -3.14
CA PHE A 343 10.73 0.75 -3.91
C PHE A 343 12.21 1.14 -3.88
N PRO A 344 13.05 0.62 -4.80
CA PRO A 344 14.45 0.99 -4.83
C PRO A 344 14.58 2.49 -5.12
N LYS A 345 15.35 3.20 -4.29
CA LYS A 345 15.66 4.61 -4.55
C LYS A 345 16.28 4.74 -5.95
N PRO A 346 15.79 5.66 -6.80
CA PRO A 346 16.30 5.79 -8.16
C PRO A 346 17.80 6.09 -8.12
N LYS A 347 18.61 5.16 -8.63
CA LYS A 347 20.05 5.37 -8.78
C LYS A 347 20.25 6.54 -9.75
N LYS A 348 21.11 7.50 -9.42
CA LYS A 348 21.53 8.54 -10.37
C LYS A 348 22.26 7.87 -11.54
N ILE A 349 21.54 7.61 -12.63
CA ILE A 349 22.07 6.95 -13.81
C ILE A 349 22.78 7.99 -14.68
N LYS A 350 24.10 7.85 -14.82
CA LYS A 350 24.84 8.55 -15.87
C LYS A 350 24.62 7.79 -17.19
N LYS A 351 24.29 8.52 -18.28
CA LYS A 351 23.99 7.98 -19.62
C LYS A 351 22.69 7.15 -19.68
N VAL A 352 21.56 7.83 -19.51
CA VAL A 352 20.19 7.27 -19.51
C VAL A 352 19.93 6.32 -20.68
N LEU A 353 20.33 6.69 -21.91
CA LEU A 353 20.10 5.85 -23.09
C LEU A 353 20.76 4.47 -23.00
N ASN A 354 22.03 4.41 -22.57
CA ASN A 354 22.75 3.14 -22.45
C ASN A 354 22.19 2.25 -21.33
N TYR A 355 21.69 2.87 -20.26
CA TYR A 355 21.01 2.15 -19.20
C TYR A 355 19.67 1.56 -19.68
N LEU A 356 18.86 2.34 -20.39
CA LEU A 356 17.59 1.89 -20.96
C LEU A 356 17.81 0.76 -21.96
N ILE A 357 18.80 0.88 -22.87
CA ILE A 357 19.16 -0.18 -23.82
C ILE A 357 19.52 -1.47 -23.07
N LYS A 358 20.35 -1.37 -22.02
CA LYS A 358 20.77 -2.52 -21.21
C LYS A 358 19.61 -3.17 -20.44
N LYS A 359 18.67 -2.37 -19.92
CA LYS A 359 17.45 -2.82 -19.23
C LYS A 359 16.46 -3.50 -20.19
N CYS A 360 16.24 -2.91 -21.38
CA CYS A 360 15.38 -3.51 -22.41
C CYS A 360 15.93 -4.85 -22.89
N THR A 361 17.25 -5.01 -23.05
CA THR A 361 17.86 -6.30 -23.41
C THR A 361 17.76 -7.37 -22.31
N SER A 362 17.68 -6.98 -21.04
CA SER A 362 17.47 -7.93 -19.93
C SER A 362 15.99 -8.32 -19.75
N TRP A 363 15.04 -7.42 -20.09
CA TRP A 363 13.62 -7.69 -19.92
C TRP A 363 13.06 -8.75 -20.89
N THR A 364 13.71 -8.96 -22.03
CA THR A 364 13.36 -10.06 -22.95
C THR A 364 13.70 -11.46 -22.44
N LEU A 365 14.31 -11.62 -21.26
CA LEU A 365 14.82 -12.89 -20.74
C LEU A 365 14.15 -13.39 -19.45
N GLU A 366 13.30 -12.61 -18.78
CA GLU A 366 12.82 -12.92 -17.41
C GLU A 366 11.29 -13.11 -17.28
N SER A 367 10.57 -13.42 -18.36
CA SER A 367 9.15 -13.82 -18.27
C SER A 367 9.02 -15.34 -18.24
N THR A 368 9.58 -15.99 -17.21
CA THR A 368 9.16 -17.34 -16.84
C THR A 368 8.23 -17.19 -15.64
N SER A 369 6.92 -17.23 -15.91
CA SER A 369 5.90 -17.39 -14.87
C SER A 369 6.11 -18.75 -14.21
N GLU A 370 6.87 -18.77 -13.12
CA GLU A 370 6.81 -19.89 -12.20
C GLU A 370 5.37 -19.97 -11.70
N ASN A 371 4.67 -21.08 -11.96
CA ASN A 371 3.37 -21.39 -11.38
C ASN A 371 3.52 -21.45 -9.85
N ARG A 372 3.47 -20.29 -9.19
CA ARG A 372 3.42 -20.20 -7.73
C ARG A 372 1.96 -20.28 -7.32
N GLU A 373 1.61 -21.37 -6.64
CA GLU A 373 0.32 -21.45 -5.98
C GLU A 373 0.20 -20.36 -4.93
N TYR A 374 -0.93 -19.64 -4.92
CA TYR A 374 -1.16 -18.58 -3.96
C TYR A 374 -1.56 -19.14 -2.60
N GLY A 375 -0.79 -18.83 -1.56
CA GLY A 375 -1.07 -19.27 -0.20
C GLY A 375 -2.44 -18.82 0.31
N LYS A 376 -3.00 -19.59 1.25
CA LYS A 376 -4.26 -19.28 1.94
C LYS A 376 -3.98 -18.95 3.40
N ILE A 377 -4.66 -17.94 3.93
CA ILE A 377 -4.56 -17.58 5.34
C ILE A 377 -5.32 -18.62 6.19
N ASN A 378 -4.61 -19.22 7.13
CA ASN A 378 -5.20 -20.04 8.17
C ASN A 378 -5.12 -19.29 9.50
N LEU A 379 -6.27 -18.77 9.96
CA LEU A 379 -6.36 -17.96 11.18
C LEU A 379 -5.98 -18.74 12.45
N GLU A 380 -6.15 -20.07 12.45
CA GLU A 380 -5.80 -20.93 13.60
C GLU A 380 -4.28 -21.05 13.75
N LEU A 381 -3.55 -21.05 12.63
CA LEU A 381 -2.08 -21.17 12.62
C LEU A 381 -1.37 -19.83 12.88
N LEU A 382 -2.08 -18.70 12.85
CA LEU A 382 -1.49 -17.39 13.14
C LEU A 382 -1.08 -17.22 14.60
N GLN A 383 -1.71 -17.96 15.53
CA GLN A 383 -1.56 -17.78 16.98
C GLN A 383 -0.38 -18.55 17.59
N ASN A 384 0.54 -19.09 16.80
CA ASN A 384 1.68 -19.84 17.33
C ASN A 384 2.66 -18.90 18.04
N GLU A 385 2.53 -18.82 19.37
CA GLU A 385 3.44 -18.15 20.30
C GLU A 385 4.77 -18.89 20.41
N SER A 386 5.60 -18.81 19.37
CA SER A 386 7.03 -19.10 19.54
C SER A 386 7.67 -17.96 20.32
N GLU A 387 8.43 -18.24 21.37
CA GLU A 387 9.22 -17.22 22.09
C GLU A 387 10.10 -16.41 21.10
N PRO A 388 10.18 -15.08 21.26
CA PRO A 388 10.97 -14.25 20.36
C PRO A 388 12.46 -14.57 20.50
N SER A 389 13.13 -14.87 19.39
CA SER A 389 14.59 -15.00 19.37
C SER A 389 15.30 -13.65 19.42
N ILE A 390 16.59 -13.67 19.78
CA ILE A 390 17.45 -12.48 19.76
C ILE A 390 17.42 -11.74 18.40
N ASN A 391 17.33 -12.50 17.30
CA ASN A 391 17.26 -11.94 15.95
C ASN A 391 15.97 -11.15 15.72
N HIS A 392 14.82 -11.64 16.24
CA HIS A 392 13.56 -10.91 16.12
C HIS A 392 13.64 -9.55 16.82
N VAL A 393 14.21 -9.54 18.03
CA VAL A 393 14.39 -8.32 18.83
C VAL A 393 15.31 -7.34 18.11
N ILE A 394 16.49 -7.79 17.69
CA ILE A 394 17.49 -6.91 17.07
C ILE A 394 17.02 -6.42 15.71
N HIS A 395 16.40 -7.28 14.90
CA HIS A 395 15.86 -6.89 13.59
C HIS A 395 14.77 -5.82 13.78
N THR A 396 13.87 -5.98 14.75
CA THR A 396 12.86 -4.96 15.10
C THR A 396 13.51 -3.64 15.51
N LEU A 397 14.51 -3.67 16.40
CA LEU A 397 15.22 -2.47 16.83
C LEU A 397 15.92 -1.76 15.66
N TYR A 398 16.53 -2.53 14.76
CA TYR A 398 17.23 -2.02 13.58
C TYR A 398 16.28 -1.31 12.61
N ILE A 399 15.22 -1.98 12.13
CA ILE A 399 14.28 -1.38 11.16
C ILE A 399 13.54 -0.18 11.75
N THR A 400 13.28 -0.21 13.07
CA THR A 400 12.61 0.90 13.76
C THR A 400 13.53 2.11 13.90
N LEU A 401 14.82 1.88 14.17
CA LEU A 401 15.81 2.94 14.24
C LEU A 401 16.06 3.56 12.86
N GLU A 402 16.20 2.75 11.82
CA GLU A 402 16.32 3.23 10.44
C GLU A 402 15.11 4.10 10.07
N ALA A 403 13.90 3.59 10.32
CA ALA A 403 12.67 4.33 10.06
C ALA A 403 12.59 5.64 10.85
N TYR A 404 13.05 5.65 12.10
CA TYR A 404 13.12 6.85 12.92
C TYR A 404 14.06 7.90 12.32
N ILE A 405 15.27 7.49 11.92
CA ILE A 405 16.25 8.40 11.31
C ILE A 405 15.72 8.95 9.98
N ASP A 406 15.19 8.09 9.11
CA ASP A 406 14.58 8.48 7.83
C ASP A 406 13.40 9.45 8.03
N THR A 407 12.59 9.24 9.06
CA THR A 407 11.43 10.09 9.40
C THR A 407 11.84 11.51 9.74
N TYR A 408 13.00 11.68 10.39
CA TYR A 408 13.52 12.95 10.87
C TYR A 408 14.74 13.44 10.05
N ASP A 409 14.97 12.93 8.84
CA ASP A 409 16.05 13.39 7.96
C ASP A 409 15.73 14.79 7.37
N ILE A 410 16.21 15.83 8.06
CA ILE A 410 16.09 17.23 7.64
C ILE A 410 16.74 17.48 6.28
N HIS A 411 17.84 16.78 5.94
CA HIS A 411 18.57 17.06 4.70
C HIS A 411 17.78 16.58 3.48
N SER A 412 17.25 15.36 3.50
CA SER A 412 16.42 14.85 2.41
C SER A 412 15.15 15.71 2.23
N VAL A 413 14.52 16.10 3.34
CA VAL A 413 13.33 16.94 3.34
C VAL A 413 13.65 18.32 2.74
N LYS A 414 14.74 18.96 3.17
CA LYS A 414 15.21 20.24 2.64
C LYS A 414 15.61 20.17 1.16
N GLU A 415 16.36 19.16 0.74
CA GLU A 415 16.78 18.99 -0.66
C GLU A 415 15.58 18.75 -1.60
N THR A 416 14.56 18.03 -1.12
CA THR A 416 13.31 17.83 -1.86
C THR A 416 12.56 19.15 -1.99
N TRP A 417 12.50 19.95 -0.92
CA TRP A 417 11.87 21.26 -0.94
C TRP A 417 12.60 22.24 -1.85
N ASP A 418 13.93 22.30 -1.78
CA ASP A 418 14.74 23.18 -2.63
C ASP A 418 14.53 22.87 -4.12
N LYS A 419 14.48 21.57 -4.50
CA LYS A 419 14.18 21.14 -5.88
C LYS A 419 12.78 21.51 -6.35
N LEU A 420 11.76 21.34 -5.51
CA LEU A 420 10.37 21.69 -5.85
C LEU A 420 10.21 23.21 -6.03
N ASN A 421 10.90 24.00 -5.21
CA ASN A 421 10.91 25.45 -5.31
C ASN A 421 11.66 25.96 -6.56
N GLU A 422 12.80 25.35 -6.91
CA GLU A 422 13.54 25.67 -8.14
C GLU A 422 12.72 25.38 -9.41
N GLN A 423 11.96 24.29 -9.44
CA GLN A 423 11.09 23.96 -10.57
C GLN A 423 9.92 24.95 -10.73
N ALA A 424 9.38 25.46 -9.62
CA ALA A 424 8.32 26.47 -9.64
C ALA A 424 8.81 27.83 -10.19
N LEU A 425 10.06 28.20 -9.89
CA LEU A 425 10.67 29.45 -10.36
C LEU A 425 10.96 29.43 -11.87
N ASN A 426 11.23 28.26 -12.44
CA ASN A 426 11.60 28.10 -13.85
C ASN A 426 10.39 28.08 -14.82
N HIS A 427 9.16 27.97 -14.31
CA HIS A 427 7.96 27.85 -15.15
C HIS A 427 6.96 29.03 -15.10
N SER A 428 7.20 30.08 -14.29
CA SER A 428 6.25 31.20 -14.19
C SER A 428 6.71 32.44 -14.96
N SER A 429 6.38 32.52 -16.25
CA SER A 429 6.13 33.82 -16.90
C SER A 429 4.71 34.28 -16.53
N SER A 430 4.65 35.31 -15.67
CA SER A 430 3.52 36.22 -15.45
C SER A 430 2.16 35.65 -15.00
N GLN A 431 1.72 36.17 -13.84
CA GLN A 431 0.38 36.19 -13.23
C GLN A 431 0.07 35.11 -12.17
N ASN A 432 -0.34 35.61 -11.00
CA ASN A 432 -0.71 34.92 -9.75
C ASN A 432 0.44 34.35 -8.91
N LYS A 433 1.24 35.26 -8.32
CA LYS A 433 1.93 35.00 -7.05
C LYS A 433 0.90 34.94 -5.92
N GLN A 434 0.13 33.86 -5.81
CA GLN A 434 -0.60 33.52 -4.59
C GLN A 434 0.20 32.45 -3.84
N GLU A 435 0.70 32.84 -2.67
CA GLU A 435 1.16 31.99 -1.55
C GLU A 435 1.62 30.58 -1.92
N TYR A 436 2.82 30.46 -2.48
CA TYR A 436 3.54 29.18 -2.47
C TYR A 436 3.80 28.80 -1.01
N GLY A 437 3.27 27.63 -0.60
CA GLY A 437 3.14 27.23 0.80
C GLY A 437 4.43 27.33 1.62
N SER A 438 4.43 28.17 2.63
CA SER A 438 5.51 28.24 3.62
C SER A 438 5.31 27.12 4.64
N TYR A 439 6.10 26.04 4.56
CA TYR A 439 6.27 25.15 5.70
C TYR A 439 6.85 25.96 6.87
N ALA A 440 6.11 26.08 7.96
CA ALA A 440 6.57 26.82 9.13
C ALA A 440 7.29 25.89 10.12
N VAL A 441 8.48 26.31 10.55
CA VAL A 441 9.31 25.65 11.56
C VAL A 441 9.09 26.37 12.89
N THR A 442 8.55 25.67 13.88
CA THR A 442 8.31 26.23 15.22
C THR A 442 9.51 26.03 16.17
N GLU A 443 9.53 26.75 17.30
CA GLU A 443 10.53 26.50 18.36
C GLU A 443 10.44 25.05 18.89
N HIS A 444 9.24 24.49 18.93
CA HIS A 444 9.00 23.11 19.37
C HIS A 444 9.75 22.09 18.50
N ILE A 445 9.69 22.23 17.17
CA ILE A 445 10.41 21.30 16.28
C ILE A 445 11.93 21.47 16.42
N ILE A 446 12.43 22.69 16.63
CA ILE A 446 13.86 22.93 16.88
C ILE A 446 14.31 22.23 18.17
N LYS A 447 13.53 22.33 19.26
CA LYS A 447 13.81 21.61 20.52
C LYS A 447 13.81 20.10 20.33
N LYS A 448 12.85 19.57 19.57
CA LYS A 448 12.78 18.14 19.23
C LYS A 448 14.05 17.69 18.50
N TYR A 449 14.48 18.40 17.46
CA TYR A 449 15.72 18.06 16.73
C TYR A 449 16.99 18.14 17.59
N LYS A 450 17.10 19.14 18.46
CA LYS A 450 18.22 19.21 19.43
C LYS A 450 18.23 17.98 20.35
N SER A 451 17.05 17.54 20.81
CA SER A 451 16.93 16.32 21.60
C SER A 451 17.32 15.07 20.80
N ILE A 452 16.92 14.97 19.53
CA ILE A 452 17.28 13.85 18.65
C ILE A 452 18.80 13.77 18.52
N LEU A 453 19.47 14.88 18.20
CA LEU A 453 20.94 14.93 18.08
C LEU A 453 21.63 14.52 19.38
N LYS A 454 21.14 15.00 20.52
CA LYS A 454 21.66 14.60 21.83
C LYS A 454 21.54 13.09 22.05
N ASN A 455 20.36 12.53 21.80
CA ASN A 455 20.10 11.11 21.98
C ASN A 455 20.95 10.24 21.04
N ILE A 456 21.15 10.67 19.78
CA ILE A 456 22.02 9.96 18.83
C ILE A 456 23.47 9.94 19.34
N ASN A 457 23.98 11.04 19.90
CA ASN A 457 25.31 11.07 20.49
C ASN A 457 25.43 10.12 21.69
N GLU A 458 24.41 10.07 22.55
CA GLU A 458 24.36 9.13 23.67
C GLU A 458 24.35 7.68 23.19
N LEU A 459 23.61 7.38 22.11
CA LEU A 459 23.59 6.06 21.49
C LEU A 459 24.96 5.68 20.92
N HIS A 460 25.64 6.61 20.27
CA HIS A 460 26.98 6.38 19.76
C HIS A 460 27.97 6.04 20.88
N LEU A 461 27.90 6.74 22.02
CA LEU A 461 28.71 6.44 23.20
C LEU A 461 28.40 5.04 23.76
N ALA A 462 27.14 4.62 23.78
CA ALA A 462 26.75 3.28 24.23
C ALA A 462 27.30 2.17 23.29
N PHE A 463 27.34 2.40 21.99
CA PHE A 463 27.96 1.46 21.05
C PHE A 463 29.49 1.45 21.15
N GLN A 464 30.13 2.60 21.36
CA GLN A 464 31.58 2.68 21.59
C GLN A 464 32.00 1.93 22.85
N SER A 465 31.25 2.06 23.95
CA SER A 465 31.53 1.30 25.18
C SER A 465 31.36 -0.20 24.95
N LEU A 466 30.34 -0.64 24.22
CA LEU A 466 30.15 -2.04 23.85
C LEU A 466 31.32 -2.58 23.00
N LYS A 467 31.83 -1.78 22.05
CA LYS A 467 32.97 -2.15 21.20
C LYS A 467 34.25 -2.41 21.99
N SER A 468 34.44 -1.71 23.11
CA SER A 468 35.59 -1.92 24.00
C SER A 468 35.53 -3.25 24.78
N VAL A 469 34.34 -3.79 24.98
CA VAL A 469 34.08 -5.04 25.73
C VAL A 469 33.94 -6.24 24.78
N GLY A 470 33.51 -6.01 23.54
CA GLY A 470 33.28 -7.02 22.50
C GLY A 470 31.84 -6.99 22.01
N VAL A 471 31.64 -6.81 20.70
CA VAL A 471 30.31 -6.69 20.09
C VAL A 471 29.71 -8.09 19.86
N PRO A 472 28.52 -8.41 20.42
CA PRO A 472 27.80 -9.64 20.10
C PRO A 472 27.50 -9.76 18.61
N GLU A 473 27.62 -10.96 18.03
CA GLU A 473 27.39 -11.20 16.60
C GLU A 473 26.05 -10.64 16.12
N ALA A 474 25.00 -10.85 16.91
CA ALA A 474 23.65 -10.43 16.56
C ALA A 474 23.52 -8.89 16.44
N LEU A 475 24.37 -8.10 17.13
CA LEU A 475 24.38 -6.64 17.05
C LEU A 475 25.23 -6.08 15.90
N ARG A 476 25.96 -6.92 15.17
CA ARG A 476 26.78 -6.47 14.03
C ARG A 476 25.96 -5.86 12.89
N ILE A 477 24.66 -6.13 12.81
CA ILE A 477 23.79 -5.48 11.82
C ILE A 477 23.83 -3.94 11.91
N PHE A 478 24.12 -3.38 13.10
CA PHE A 478 24.27 -1.94 13.28
C PHE A 478 25.56 -1.35 12.68
N GLU A 479 26.54 -2.17 12.26
CA GLU A 479 27.70 -1.74 11.47
C GLU A 479 27.25 -1.16 10.12
N ASN A 480 26.21 -1.76 9.50
CA ASN A 480 25.65 -1.28 8.23
C ASN A 480 25.04 0.12 8.33
N ALA A 481 24.66 0.55 9.54
CA ALA A 481 24.11 1.88 9.81
C ALA A 481 25.20 2.91 10.18
N GLY A 482 26.48 2.53 10.20
CA GLY A 482 27.58 3.42 10.60
C GLY A 482 27.57 3.81 12.08
N LEU A 483 26.88 3.03 12.93
CA LEU A 483 26.75 3.28 14.37
C LEU A 483 27.81 2.55 15.21
N LEU A 484 28.52 1.59 14.62
CA LEU A 484 29.57 0.74 15.24
C LEU A 484 30.96 0.97 14.65
#